data_AF-A0AAP5H1D5-F1
#
_entry.id   AF-A0AAP5H1D5-F1
#
_cell.length_a   1.000
_cell.length_b   1.000
_cell.length_c   1.000
_cell.angle_alpha   90.00
_cell.angle_beta   90.00
_cell.angle_gamma   90.00
#
_symmetry.space_group_name_H-M   'P 1'
#
loop_
_entity.id
_entity.type
_entity.pdbx_description
1 polymer ?
#
loop_
_entity_poly.entity_id
_entity_poly.type
_entity_poly.pdbx_seq_one_letter_code
_entity_poly.pdbx_strand_id
1 'polypeptide(L)'
;MKNWKRMLLSLTVSVGLLASAVPAMAAPQETSVKVNDQAVQYATGAPILEKGTTLVPLRTTLDAMDVKLTAATDDTITAVVDGRTITLKSKLTRIDGVTYAPIRIVGDAAGYEVRWDSSTRTVLLVSKGGDTETVQTGGRGFMWEVEKNGNTVYLVGSMHIADESFYPLRPEFEEAFAEADYLGVEVDIGKAVGEEQQKMILDLGTYQDGTTLKDHISSETYASLGKLLKENDIEPNAFDTFKPWVVEITLGGLKSVDGGYEASEGVDLYFIQKAVQRQLPVIELESIESQLGMFNNFSKELQEETLKSTIDNFDVLDTSVNQMAEMWKTGNEEQLLELTNSFSGNEEYNKAMLVDRNIDMADKIDGYLKNGKGEEYFIVVGAAHYLGEHGIVKLLEDKGYTVERK
;
A
#
# COMPACT_ATOMS: atom_id res chain seq x y z
N MET A 1 -17.29 8.98 -18.20
CA MET A 1 -18.34 8.95 -17.16
C MET A 1 -18.35 7.71 -16.23
N LYS A 2 -17.49 6.69 -16.40
CA LYS A 2 -17.61 5.42 -15.63
C LYS A 2 -16.62 5.25 -14.45
N ASN A 3 -15.57 6.08 -14.32
CA ASN A 3 -14.54 5.92 -13.28
C ASN A 3 -14.68 6.90 -12.10
N TRP A 4 -15.28 8.08 -12.30
CA TRP A 4 -15.42 9.13 -11.27
C TRP A 4 -16.25 8.72 -10.04
N LYS A 5 -17.32 7.93 -10.22
CA LYS A 5 -18.16 7.49 -9.08
C LYS A 5 -17.46 6.50 -8.13
N ARG A 6 -16.31 5.94 -8.54
CA ARG A 6 -15.47 5.11 -7.66
C ARG A 6 -14.41 5.94 -6.91
N MET A 7 -13.95 7.05 -7.48
CA MET A 7 -12.92 7.93 -6.88
C MET A 7 -13.42 8.78 -5.70
N LEU A 8 -14.66 9.30 -5.74
CA LEU A 8 -15.22 9.98 -4.55
C LEU A 8 -15.47 9.01 -3.39
N LEU A 9 -15.54 7.71 -3.68
CA LEU A 9 -15.75 6.64 -2.71
C LEU A 9 -14.45 6.11 -2.09
N SER A 10 -13.26 6.54 -2.55
CA SER A 10 -11.97 6.08 -2.04
C SER A 10 -11.26 7.10 -1.13
N LEU A 11 -11.78 8.32 -1.03
CA LEU A 11 -11.44 9.29 0.03
C LEU A 11 -12.52 9.39 1.12
N THR A 12 -13.58 8.59 1.00
CA THR A 12 -14.59 8.38 2.04
C THR A 12 -14.60 6.91 2.41
N VAL A 13 -14.39 6.60 3.69
CA VAL A 13 -14.73 5.28 4.22
C VAL A 13 -16.18 4.97 3.80
N SER A 14 -16.36 3.78 3.25
CA SER A 14 -17.46 3.40 2.36
C SER A 14 -18.87 3.50 2.96
N VAL A 15 -19.85 3.99 2.17
CA VAL A 15 -21.27 3.57 2.25
C VAL A 15 -21.84 3.42 0.84
N GLY A 16 -22.53 2.30 0.59
CA GLY A 16 -22.95 1.85 -0.74
C GLY A 16 -24.32 2.33 -1.27
N LEU A 17 -24.67 1.71 -2.41
CA LEU A 17 -25.92 1.73 -3.21
C LEU A 17 -26.15 2.90 -4.17
N LEU A 18 -26.03 2.63 -5.49
CA LEU A 18 -27.18 2.62 -6.43
C LEU A 18 -26.79 2.27 -7.89
N ALA A 19 -27.76 1.66 -8.58
CA ALA A 19 -27.63 0.88 -9.81
C ALA A 19 -27.63 1.66 -11.14
N SER A 20 -27.11 0.95 -12.16
CA SER A 20 -27.36 0.97 -13.61
C SER A 20 -27.13 2.24 -14.46
N ALA A 21 -26.09 2.16 -15.31
CA ALA A 21 -26.24 2.20 -16.78
C ALA A 21 -25.00 1.53 -17.41
N VAL A 22 -25.20 0.61 -18.35
CA VAL A 22 -24.13 -0.17 -19.00
C VAL A 22 -23.81 0.45 -20.36
N PRO A 23 -22.66 1.12 -20.56
CA PRO A 23 -22.06 1.31 -21.87
C PRO A 23 -21.35 0.02 -22.30
N ALA A 24 -21.38 -0.22 -23.61
CA ALA A 24 -20.86 -1.39 -24.31
C ALA A 24 -19.53 -1.90 -23.75
N MET A 25 -19.49 -3.20 -23.42
CA MET A 25 -18.29 -3.88 -22.98
C MET A 25 -17.28 -3.93 -24.14
N ALA A 26 -16.09 -3.39 -23.92
CA ALA A 26 -14.91 -3.88 -24.62
C ALA A 26 -14.83 -5.40 -24.38
N ALA A 27 -14.42 -6.16 -25.39
CA ALA A 27 -14.22 -7.60 -25.22
C ALA A 27 -13.31 -7.83 -24.00
N PRO A 28 -13.67 -8.74 -23.08
CA PRO A 28 -12.84 -9.01 -21.91
C PRO A 28 -11.44 -9.41 -22.37
N GLN A 29 -10.42 -8.68 -21.92
CA GLN A 29 -9.04 -8.99 -22.20
C GLN A 29 -8.73 -10.38 -21.64
N GLU A 30 -8.32 -11.29 -22.51
CA GLU A 30 -8.08 -12.69 -22.14
C GLU A 30 -6.82 -12.81 -21.28
N THR A 31 -6.83 -13.76 -20.34
CA THR A 31 -5.66 -14.01 -19.49
C THR A 31 -4.59 -14.72 -20.31
N SER A 32 -3.35 -14.22 -20.28
CA SER A 32 -2.22 -14.80 -21.01
C SER A 32 -1.14 -15.35 -20.06
N VAL A 33 -0.19 -16.14 -20.57
CA VAL A 33 0.94 -16.67 -19.80
C VAL A 33 2.22 -16.47 -20.60
N LYS A 34 3.29 -16.03 -19.94
CA LYS A 34 4.66 -16.03 -20.48
C LYS A 34 5.57 -16.87 -19.60
N VAL A 35 6.49 -17.61 -20.20
CA VAL A 35 7.56 -18.35 -19.52
C VAL A 35 8.89 -17.77 -19.99
N ASN A 36 9.70 -17.23 -19.08
CA ASN A 36 10.96 -16.54 -19.39
C ASN A 36 10.79 -15.55 -20.57
N ASP A 37 9.80 -14.66 -20.45
CA ASP A 37 9.35 -13.69 -21.46
C ASP A 37 8.79 -14.23 -22.78
N GLN A 38 8.73 -15.55 -22.98
CA GLN A 38 8.12 -16.17 -24.15
C GLN A 38 6.63 -16.43 -23.92
N ALA A 39 5.77 -15.89 -24.79
CA ALA A 39 4.33 -16.11 -24.71
C ALA A 39 3.97 -17.58 -24.98
N VAL A 40 3.20 -18.17 -24.06
CA VAL A 40 2.70 -19.54 -24.21
C VAL A 40 1.49 -19.54 -25.13
N GLN A 41 1.57 -20.34 -26.20
CA GLN A 41 0.48 -20.50 -27.16
C GLN A 41 -0.38 -21.71 -26.78
N TYR A 42 -1.65 -21.48 -26.48
CA TYR A 42 -2.59 -22.54 -26.13
C TYR A 42 -3.41 -22.95 -27.37
N ALA A 43 -3.16 -24.16 -27.88
CA ALA A 43 -3.90 -24.69 -29.02
C ALA A 43 -5.31 -25.19 -28.64
N THR A 44 -5.52 -25.56 -27.38
CA THR A 44 -6.80 -26.00 -26.82
C THR A 44 -6.94 -25.50 -25.39
N GLY A 45 -8.07 -24.86 -25.08
CA GLY A 45 -8.26 -24.13 -23.84
C GLY A 45 -7.53 -22.78 -23.81
N ALA A 46 -7.77 -21.99 -22.77
CA ALA A 46 -7.09 -20.73 -22.51
C ALA A 46 -6.94 -20.54 -20.99
N PRO A 47 -5.94 -19.80 -20.50
CA PRO A 47 -5.87 -19.44 -19.09
C PRO A 47 -7.15 -18.74 -18.65
N ILE A 48 -7.69 -19.14 -17.50
CA ILE A 48 -8.92 -18.56 -16.94
C ILE A 48 -8.65 -18.05 -15.53
N LEU A 49 -9.17 -16.86 -15.22
CA LEU A 49 -9.15 -16.31 -13.88
C LEU A 49 -10.46 -16.71 -13.18
N GLU A 50 -10.39 -17.66 -12.25
CA GLU A 50 -11.54 -18.12 -11.46
C GLU A 50 -11.34 -17.75 -9.99
N LYS A 51 -12.19 -16.86 -9.46
CA LYS A 51 -12.18 -16.42 -8.05
C LYS A 51 -10.79 -16.00 -7.55
N GLY A 52 -10.06 -15.23 -8.35
CA GLY A 52 -8.72 -14.74 -8.03
C GLY A 52 -7.58 -15.76 -8.23
N THR A 53 -7.89 -16.97 -8.69
CA THR A 53 -6.89 -17.98 -9.06
C THR A 53 -6.82 -18.12 -10.56
N THR A 54 -5.64 -17.95 -11.14
CA THR A 54 -5.44 -18.27 -12.56
C THR A 54 -5.27 -19.77 -12.73
N LEU A 55 -6.21 -20.40 -13.43
CA LEU A 55 -6.14 -21.78 -13.85
C LEU A 55 -5.59 -21.85 -15.28
N VAL A 56 -4.66 -22.76 -15.51
CA VAL A 56 -4.00 -22.92 -16.82
C VAL A 56 -4.19 -24.32 -17.38
N PRO A 57 -4.26 -24.49 -18.72
CA PRO A 57 -4.17 -25.80 -19.36
C PRO A 57 -2.87 -26.54 -18.99
N LEU A 58 -2.97 -27.50 -18.07
CA LEU A 58 -1.85 -28.07 -17.34
C LEU A 58 -0.73 -28.59 -18.25
N ARG A 59 -1.08 -29.39 -19.26
CA ARG A 59 -0.08 -30.01 -20.15
C ARG A 59 0.70 -28.95 -20.93
N THR A 60 -0.01 -28.03 -21.60
CA THR A 60 0.63 -27.00 -22.43
C THR A 60 1.51 -26.07 -21.62
N THR A 61 1.09 -25.71 -20.40
CA THR A 61 1.92 -24.88 -19.52
C THR A 61 3.17 -25.61 -19.06
N LEU A 62 3.06 -26.89 -18.65
CA LEU A 62 4.23 -27.69 -18.26
C LEU A 62 5.21 -27.87 -19.42
N ASP A 63 4.72 -28.14 -20.63
CA ASP A 63 5.56 -28.27 -21.83
C ASP A 63 6.31 -26.95 -22.11
N ALA A 64 5.67 -25.80 -21.94
CA ALA A 64 6.29 -24.49 -22.10
C ALA A 64 7.35 -24.17 -21.03
N MET A 65 7.30 -24.85 -19.89
CA MET A 65 8.27 -24.73 -18.78
C MET A 65 9.39 -25.77 -18.85
N ASP A 66 9.42 -26.60 -19.91
CA ASP A 66 10.30 -27.77 -20.05
C ASP A 66 10.12 -28.82 -18.94
N VAL A 67 8.89 -28.96 -18.44
CA VAL A 67 8.52 -29.91 -17.39
C VAL A 67 7.70 -31.07 -17.97
N LYS A 68 8.16 -32.30 -17.74
CA LYS A 68 7.49 -33.48 -18.28
C LYS A 68 6.43 -34.02 -17.32
N LEU A 69 5.15 -33.91 -17.67
CA LEU A 69 4.07 -34.55 -16.93
C LEU A 69 4.17 -36.09 -17.02
N THR A 70 4.15 -36.78 -15.87
CA THR A 70 4.20 -38.26 -15.81
C THR A 70 2.88 -38.87 -15.39
N ALA A 71 2.14 -38.24 -14.46
CA ALA A 71 0.80 -38.64 -14.07
C ALA A 71 -0.01 -37.43 -13.60
N ALA A 72 -1.33 -37.47 -13.80
CA ALA A 72 -2.26 -36.51 -13.22
C ALA A 72 -3.54 -37.24 -12.82
N THR A 73 -3.92 -37.13 -11.55
CA THR A 73 -5.20 -37.59 -11.01
C THR A 73 -5.97 -36.39 -10.46
N ASP A 74 -7.19 -36.58 -9.98
CA ASP A 74 -8.07 -35.46 -9.59
C ASP A 74 -7.48 -34.54 -8.50
N ASP A 75 -6.60 -35.08 -7.64
CA ASP A 75 -5.99 -34.35 -6.52
C ASP A 75 -4.45 -34.33 -6.55
N THR A 76 -3.81 -34.98 -7.53
CA THR A 76 -2.35 -35.05 -7.60
C THR A 76 -1.80 -34.85 -9.00
N ILE A 77 -0.68 -34.13 -9.07
CA ILE A 77 0.13 -33.93 -10.28
C ILE A 77 1.50 -34.54 -10.02
N THR A 78 1.95 -35.45 -10.88
CA THR A 78 3.32 -35.97 -10.88
C THR A 78 4.02 -35.53 -12.15
N ALA A 79 5.18 -34.92 -12.01
CA ALA A 79 5.96 -34.39 -13.12
C ALA A 79 7.46 -34.61 -12.89
N VAL A 80 8.26 -34.47 -13.94
CA VAL A 80 9.72 -34.51 -13.89
C VAL A 80 10.27 -33.13 -14.24
N VAL A 81 11.02 -32.55 -13.31
CA VAL A 81 11.70 -31.24 -13.40
C VAL A 81 13.19 -31.51 -13.19
N ASP A 82 14.05 -31.11 -14.13
CA ASP A 82 15.51 -31.32 -14.06
C ASP A 82 15.91 -32.77 -13.73
N GLY A 83 15.17 -33.75 -14.29
CA GLY A 83 15.40 -35.18 -14.06
C GLY A 83 14.92 -35.72 -12.71
N ARG A 84 14.33 -34.89 -11.84
CA ARG A 84 13.74 -35.30 -10.56
C ARG A 84 12.23 -35.43 -10.66
N THR A 85 11.68 -36.52 -10.13
CA THR A 85 10.22 -36.69 -10.05
C THR A 85 9.67 -35.93 -8.85
N ILE A 86 8.69 -35.06 -9.08
CA ILE A 86 7.94 -34.33 -8.06
C ILE A 86 6.48 -34.79 -8.07
N THR A 87 5.84 -34.83 -6.89
CA THR A 87 4.40 -35.09 -6.75
C THR A 87 3.77 -34.02 -5.88
N LEU A 88 2.70 -33.41 -6.37
CA LEU A 88 2.03 -32.27 -5.75
C LEU A 88 0.58 -32.60 -5.50
N LYS A 89 0.04 -32.17 -4.36
CA LYS A 89 -1.39 -32.16 -4.13
C LYS A 89 -1.98 -30.88 -4.71
N SER A 90 -2.87 -31.04 -5.69
CA SER A 90 -3.54 -29.92 -6.34
C SER A 90 -4.87 -30.39 -6.91
N LYS A 91 -5.94 -29.63 -6.66
CA LYS A 91 -7.24 -29.92 -7.22
C LYS A 91 -7.23 -29.59 -8.72
N LEU A 92 -7.42 -30.59 -9.56
CA LEU A 92 -7.53 -30.40 -11.00
C LEU A 92 -8.98 -30.14 -11.40
N THR A 93 -9.18 -29.23 -12.34
CA THR A 93 -10.49 -28.93 -12.92
C THR A 93 -10.51 -29.40 -14.38
N ARG A 94 -11.59 -30.05 -14.81
CA ARG A 94 -11.79 -30.41 -16.22
C ARG A 94 -12.82 -29.50 -16.85
N ILE A 95 -12.43 -28.80 -17.90
CA ILE A 95 -13.30 -27.91 -18.67
C ILE A 95 -13.14 -28.28 -20.13
N ASP A 96 -14.24 -28.68 -20.77
CA ASP A 96 -14.30 -29.07 -22.19
C ASP A 96 -13.22 -30.09 -22.60
N GLY A 97 -12.93 -31.05 -21.72
CA GLY A 97 -11.94 -32.10 -21.94
C GLY A 97 -10.49 -31.69 -21.69
N VAL A 98 -10.21 -30.43 -21.37
CA VAL A 98 -8.88 -29.93 -20.98
C VAL A 98 -8.75 -29.95 -19.46
N THR A 99 -7.61 -30.44 -18.97
CA THR A 99 -7.27 -30.45 -17.53
C THR A 99 -6.57 -29.17 -17.15
N TYR A 100 -7.10 -28.50 -16.15
CA TYR A 100 -6.61 -27.23 -15.60
C TYR A 100 -6.04 -27.40 -14.21
N ALA A 101 -5.00 -26.62 -13.91
CA ALA A 101 -4.40 -26.54 -12.59
C ALA A 101 -4.14 -25.06 -12.19
N PRO A 102 -4.13 -24.73 -10.89
CA PRO A 102 -3.68 -23.43 -10.40
C PRO A 102 -2.23 -23.15 -10.81
N ILE A 103 -2.00 -22.03 -11.49
CA ILE A 103 -0.68 -21.69 -12.05
C ILE A 103 0.41 -21.56 -11.00
N ARG A 104 0.07 -21.05 -9.81
CA ARG A 104 1.04 -20.89 -8.71
C ARG A 104 1.57 -22.25 -8.23
N ILE A 105 0.70 -23.25 -8.11
CA ILE A 105 1.08 -24.62 -7.73
C ILE A 105 1.99 -25.26 -8.79
N VAL A 106 1.68 -25.04 -10.06
CA VAL A 106 2.48 -25.56 -11.19
C VAL A 106 3.84 -24.86 -11.26
N GLY A 107 3.85 -23.53 -11.18
CA GLY A 107 5.06 -22.70 -11.24
C GLY A 107 6.02 -22.96 -10.10
N ASP A 108 5.56 -22.89 -8.86
CA ASP A 108 6.42 -23.04 -7.67
C ASP A 108 7.11 -24.41 -7.65
N ALA A 109 6.36 -25.46 -7.95
CA ALA A 109 6.88 -26.81 -7.95
C ALA A 109 7.86 -27.10 -9.09
N ALA A 110 7.69 -26.41 -10.21
CA ALA A 110 8.61 -26.47 -11.35
C ALA A 110 9.87 -25.60 -11.15
N GLY A 111 10.01 -24.91 -10.02
CA GLY A 111 11.13 -24.01 -9.79
C GLY A 111 11.00 -22.69 -10.54
N TYR A 112 9.79 -22.22 -10.79
CA TYR A 112 9.51 -20.90 -11.35
C TYR A 112 8.94 -19.96 -10.29
N GLU A 113 9.23 -18.67 -10.41
CA GLU A 113 8.51 -17.58 -9.75
C GLU A 113 7.28 -17.23 -10.59
N VAL A 114 6.12 -17.06 -9.95
CA VAL A 114 4.85 -16.77 -10.63
C VAL A 114 4.41 -15.36 -10.30
N ARG A 115 4.52 -14.44 -11.26
CA ARG A 115 4.06 -13.05 -11.16
C ARG A 115 2.77 -12.84 -11.95
N TRP A 116 1.97 -11.87 -11.53
CA TRP A 116 0.76 -11.46 -12.24
C TRP A 116 0.97 -10.02 -12.71
N ASP A 117 0.76 -9.76 -14.00
CA ASP A 117 0.67 -8.41 -14.54
C ASP A 117 -0.81 -8.12 -14.76
N SER A 118 -1.38 -7.28 -13.90
CA SER A 118 -2.80 -6.92 -13.93
C SER A 118 -3.16 -6.04 -15.14
N SER A 119 -2.23 -5.22 -15.62
CA SER A 119 -2.41 -4.31 -16.76
C SER A 119 -2.55 -5.08 -18.08
N THR A 120 -1.75 -6.14 -18.24
CA THR A 120 -1.80 -6.99 -19.43
C THR A 120 -2.60 -8.28 -19.22
N ARG A 121 -3.05 -8.55 -17.98
CA ARG A 121 -3.69 -9.79 -17.52
C ARG A 121 -2.83 -11.01 -17.85
N THR A 122 -1.54 -10.91 -17.58
CA THR A 122 -0.54 -11.91 -17.95
C THR A 122 0.06 -12.55 -16.71
N VAL A 123 0.13 -13.88 -16.68
CA VAL A 123 1.00 -14.58 -15.72
C VAL A 123 2.41 -14.64 -16.28
N LEU A 124 3.40 -14.19 -15.52
CA LEU A 124 4.82 -14.33 -15.85
C LEU A 124 5.41 -15.46 -15.02
N LEU A 125 6.01 -16.45 -15.67
CA LEU A 125 6.76 -17.54 -15.05
C LEU A 125 8.25 -17.31 -15.31
N VAL A 126 9.04 -17.14 -14.25
CA VAL A 126 10.49 -16.89 -14.34
C VAL A 126 11.27 -18.03 -13.67
N SER A 127 12.18 -18.69 -14.38
CA SER A 127 12.96 -19.82 -13.83
C SER A 127 13.88 -19.38 -12.68
N LYS A 128 13.92 -20.14 -11.58
CA LYS A 128 14.71 -19.85 -10.37
C LYS A 128 16.16 -20.38 -10.41
N GLY A 129 16.68 -20.82 -11.57
CA GLY A 129 17.98 -21.51 -11.64
C GLY A 129 19.05 -20.85 -12.51
N GLY A 130 20.20 -20.50 -11.91
CA GLY A 130 21.50 -20.56 -12.59
C GLY A 130 22.54 -19.48 -12.28
N ASP A 131 22.12 -18.24 -12.08
CA ASP A 131 23.02 -17.14 -11.74
C ASP A 131 22.49 -16.43 -10.50
N THR A 132 23.36 -16.32 -9.50
CA THR A 132 23.12 -15.56 -8.26
C THR A 132 22.99 -14.08 -8.58
N GLU A 133 21.84 -13.67 -9.09
CA GLU A 133 21.27 -12.39 -8.71
C GLU A 133 20.27 -12.70 -7.61
N THR A 134 20.57 -12.21 -6.41
CA THR A 134 19.64 -12.16 -5.29
C THR A 134 18.33 -11.56 -5.78
N VAL A 135 17.31 -12.40 -5.97
CA VAL A 135 15.93 -11.92 -6.04
C VAL A 135 15.69 -11.24 -4.70
N GLN A 136 15.72 -9.90 -4.70
CA GLN A 136 15.21 -9.11 -3.60
C GLN A 136 13.79 -9.61 -3.34
N THR A 137 13.64 -10.36 -2.25
CA THR A 137 12.38 -10.56 -1.57
C THR A 137 11.75 -9.17 -1.35
N GLY A 138 10.41 -9.08 -1.42
CA GLY A 138 9.67 -7.81 -1.32
C GLY A 138 10.15 -6.93 -0.17
N GLY A 139 9.91 -5.62 -0.34
CA GLY A 139 10.70 -4.54 0.24
C GLY A 139 11.37 -4.82 1.60
N ARG A 140 12.69 -4.59 1.68
CA ARG A 140 13.46 -4.64 2.93
C ARG A 140 12.77 -3.83 4.03
N GLY A 141 12.13 -2.72 3.65
CA GLY A 141 11.32 -1.90 4.52
C GLY A 141 12.12 -1.36 5.71
N PHE A 142 11.41 -0.90 6.72
CA PHE A 142 11.99 -0.34 7.93
C PHE A 142 11.38 -1.04 9.15
N MET A 143 12.21 -1.74 9.91
CA MET A 143 11.81 -2.37 11.16
C MET A 143 12.89 -2.25 12.21
N TRP A 144 12.48 -1.87 13.42
CA TRP A 144 13.31 -1.91 14.61
C TRP A 144 12.63 -2.70 15.71
N GLU A 145 13.39 -3.10 16.71
CA GLU A 145 12.93 -3.77 17.91
C GLU A 145 13.42 -3.00 19.13
N VAL A 146 12.57 -2.90 20.14
CA VAL A 146 12.89 -2.34 21.45
C VAL A 146 12.37 -3.27 22.52
N GLU A 147 13.26 -3.69 23.43
CA GLU A 147 12.89 -4.55 24.54
C GLU A 147 13.08 -3.87 25.89
N LYS A 148 12.11 -4.05 26.79
CA LYS A 148 12.24 -3.63 28.19
C LYS A 148 11.44 -4.53 29.12
N ASN A 149 12.13 -5.11 30.11
CA ASN A 149 11.50 -5.88 31.20
C ASN A 149 10.54 -6.98 30.70
N GLY A 150 10.86 -7.61 29.56
CA GLY A 150 10.05 -8.65 28.92
C GLY A 150 8.94 -8.13 28.00
N ASN A 151 8.71 -6.82 27.90
CA ASN A 151 7.90 -6.25 26.83
C ASN A 151 8.76 -6.05 25.58
N THR A 152 8.19 -6.33 24.42
CA THR A 152 8.83 -6.12 23.12
C THR A 152 7.97 -5.21 22.26
N VAL A 153 8.58 -4.22 21.63
CA VAL A 153 7.93 -3.34 20.67
C VAL A 153 8.66 -3.42 19.34
N TYR A 154 7.98 -3.92 18.32
CA TYR A 154 8.40 -3.83 16.93
C TYR A 154 7.92 -2.51 16.34
N LEU A 155 8.85 -1.73 15.80
CA LEU A 155 8.63 -0.44 15.19
C LEU A 155 8.74 -0.60 13.67
N VAL A 156 7.63 -0.48 12.95
CA VAL A 156 7.51 -0.75 11.52
C VAL A 156 7.17 0.52 10.76
N GLY A 157 8.10 0.95 9.91
CA GLY A 157 7.90 2.05 8.96
C GLY A 157 6.97 1.63 7.84
N SER A 158 5.80 2.25 7.76
CA SER A 158 4.82 2.02 6.70
C SER A 158 4.98 3.00 5.54
N MET A 159 4.36 2.64 4.42
CA MET A 159 4.00 3.54 3.34
C MET A 159 2.49 3.37 3.12
N HIS A 160 1.74 4.48 3.16
CA HIS A 160 0.27 4.48 3.08
C HIS A 160 -0.27 4.07 1.71
N ILE A 161 0.56 4.16 0.68
CA ILE A 161 0.27 3.74 -0.69
C ILE A 161 1.32 2.72 -1.11
N ALA A 162 0.91 1.67 -1.78
CA ALA A 162 1.84 0.66 -2.30
C ALA A 162 1.31 0.06 -3.60
N ASP A 163 2.11 -0.79 -4.21
CA ASP A 163 1.72 -1.66 -5.30
C ASP A 163 2.05 -3.12 -4.94
N GLU A 164 1.79 -4.04 -5.87
CA GLU A 164 2.08 -5.46 -5.66
C GLU A 164 3.57 -5.77 -5.45
N SER A 165 4.49 -4.88 -5.88
CA SER A 165 5.94 -5.09 -5.77
C SER A 165 6.48 -4.96 -4.35
N PHE A 166 5.68 -4.42 -3.43
CA PHE A 166 6.01 -4.42 -2.00
C PHE A 166 5.94 -5.83 -1.41
N TYR A 167 5.14 -6.70 -2.02
CA TYR A 167 4.74 -7.98 -1.45
C TYR A 167 5.34 -9.19 -2.19
N PRO A 168 5.58 -10.32 -1.51
CA PRO A 168 5.42 -10.51 -0.06
C PRO A 168 6.47 -9.71 0.71
N LEU A 169 6.07 -9.21 1.90
CA LEU A 169 7.03 -8.62 2.84
C LEU A 169 8.06 -9.67 3.25
N ARG A 170 9.25 -9.22 3.66
CA ARG A 170 10.26 -10.14 4.21
C ARG A 170 9.72 -10.86 5.48
N PRO A 171 10.15 -12.11 5.73
CA PRO A 171 9.60 -12.95 6.79
C PRO A 171 9.59 -12.31 8.18
N GLU A 172 10.60 -11.48 8.48
CA GLU A 172 10.76 -10.86 9.79
C GLU A 172 9.57 -9.97 10.18
N PHE A 173 8.92 -9.30 9.22
CA PHE A 173 7.69 -8.54 9.50
C PHE A 173 6.53 -9.47 9.88
N GLU A 174 6.41 -10.59 9.17
CA GLU A 174 5.33 -11.55 9.37
C GLU A 174 5.49 -12.35 10.66
N GLU A 175 6.73 -12.70 10.99
CA GLU A 175 7.11 -13.39 12.23
C GLU A 175 6.84 -12.48 13.44
N ALA A 176 7.36 -11.25 13.44
CA ALA A 176 7.11 -10.28 14.49
C ALA A 176 5.62 -9.94 14.65
N PHE A 177 4.89 -9.82 13.53
CA PHE A 177 3.44 -9.61 13.60
C PHE A 177 2.72 -10.83 14.19
N ALA A 178 3.10 -12.06 13.82
CA ALA A 178 2.43 -13.28 14.25
C ALA A 178 2.49 -13.51 15.77
N GLU A 179 3.54 -13.03 16.42
CA GLU A 179 3.75 -13.14 17.87
C GLU A 179 3.10 -11.99 18.66
N ALA A 180 2.85 -10.85 18.00
CA ALA A 180 2.26 -9.67 18.63
C ALA A 180 0.89 -9.89 19.29
N ASP A 181 0.71 -9.25 20.46
CA ASP A 181 -0.53 -9.14 21.24
C ASP A 181 -1.38 -7.92 20.83
N TYR A 182 -0.76 -6.88 20.29
CA TYR A 182 -1.41 -5.65 19.85
C TYR A 182 -0.84 -5.16 18.52
N LEU A 183 -1.71 -4.65 17.64
CA LEU A 183 -1.31 -3.81 16.51
C LEU A 183 -1.48 -2.35 16.90
N GLY A 184 -0.39 -1.58 16.94
CA GLY A 184 -0.47 -0.12 17.03
C GLY A 184 -0.40 0.51 15.64
N VAL A 185 -1.25 1.49 15.39
CA VAL A 185 -1.26 2.30 14.16
C VAL A 185 -1.42 3.77 14.50
N GLU A 186 -1.09 4.68 13.58
CA GLU A 186 -1.41 6.11 13.75
C GLU A 186 -2.90 6.30 14.01
N VAL A 187 -3.74 5.79 13.11
CA VAL A 187 -5.21 5.80 13.18
C VAL A 187 -5.74 4.50 12.59
N ASP A 188 -6.80 3.92 13.17
CA ASP A 188 -7.44 2.72 12.62
C ASP A 188 -8.39 3.08 11.47
N ILE A 189 -7.82 3.11 10.27
CA ILE A 189 -8.55 3.36 9.01
C ILE A 189 -9.39 2.16 8.54
N GLY A 190 -9.25 0.99 9.18
CA GLY A 190 -10.08 -0.19 8.88
C GLY A 190 -11.43 -0.15 9.60
N LYS A 191 -11.58 0.73 10.59
CA LYS A 191 -12.80 0.89 11.38
C LYS A 191 -13.89 1.61 10.58
N ALA A 192 -15.12 1.13 10.72
CA ALA A 192 -16.28 1.83 10.18
C ALA A 192 -16.42 3.21 10.83
N VAL A 193 -16.42 4.26 10.01
CA VAL A 193 -16.59 5.65 10.44
C VAL A 193 -18.07 5.90 10.75
N GLY A 194 -18.38 6.28 11.99
CA GLY A 194 -19.73 6.61 12.42
C GLY A 194 -20.22 7.95 11.86
N GLU A 195 -21.53 8.21 11.89
CA GLU A 195 -22.14 9.43 11.33
C GLU A 195 -21.54 10.73 11.91
N GLU A 196 -21.29 10.77 13.21
CA GLU A 196 -20.68 11.94 13.87
C GLU A 196 -19.25 12.20 13.35
N GLN A 197 -18.48 11.14 13.16
CA GLN A 197 -17.10 11.23 12.66
C GLN A 197 -17.08 11.62 11.17
N GLN A 198 -18.02 11.09 10.36
CA GLN A 198 -18.20 11.52 8.96
C GLN A 198 -18.54 13.01 8.87
N LYS A 199 -19.45 13.48 9.73
CA LYS A 199 -19.80 14.89 9.81
C LYS A 199 -18.61 15.76 10.21
N MET A 200 -17.84 15.34 11.22
CA MET A 200 -16.63 16.05 11.66
C MET A 200 -15.61 16.18 10.52
N ILE A 201 -15.35 15.09 9.78
CA ILE A 201 -14.44 15.11 8.62
C ILE A 201 -14.91 16.11 7.55
N LEU A 202 -16.20 16.09 7.23
CA LEU A 202 -16.78 17.01 6.25
C LEU A 202 -16.69 18.48 6.71
N ASP A 203 -17.05 18.75 7.97
CA ASP A 203 -17.02 20.09 8.56
C ASP A 203 -15.58 20.64 8.62
N LEU A 204 -14.58 19.80 8.92
CA LEU A 204 -13.18 20.18 8.86
C LEU A 204 -12.70 20.46 7.43
N GLY A 205 -13.10 19.62 6.47
CA GLY A 205 -12.62 19.71 5.09
C GLY A 205 -13.28 20.79 4.23
N THR A 206 -14.41 21.35 4.66
CA THR A 206 -15.20 22.28 3.83
C THR A 206 -15.50 23.62 4.51
N TYR A 207 -15.73 24.66 3.71
CA TYR A 207 -16.15 25.97 4.23
C TYR A 207 -17.61 25.93 4.68
N GLN A 208 -17.86 26.44 5.89
CA GLN A 208 -19.19 26.48 6.52
C GLN A 208 -19.80 27.90 6.57
N ASP A 209 -19.02 28.92 6.24
CA ASP A 209 -19.39 30.34 6.34
C ASP A 209 -19.91 30.95 5.03
N GLY A 210 -20.04 30.11 3.99
CA GLY A 210 -20.49 30.52 2.65
C GLY A 210 -19.37 31.09 1.76
N THR A 211 -18.14 31.18 2.27
CA THR A 211 -16.97 31.43 1.41
C THR A 211 -16.58 30.17 0.65
N THR A 212 -15.75 30.34 -0.36
CA THR A 212 -15.26 29.27 -1.24
C THR A 212 -13.73 29.26 -1.28
N LEU A 213 -13.14 28.21 -1.84
CA LEU A 213 -11.68 28.11 -2.03
C LEU A 213 -11.07 29.37 -2.66
N LYS A 214 -11.75 29.96 -3.64
CA LYS A 214 -11.34 31.19 -4.32
C LYS A 214 -11.17 32.40 -3.39
N ASP A 215 -11.86 32.43 -2.26
CA ASP A 215 -11.79 33.52 -1.28
C ASP A 215 -10.61 33.39 -0.31
N HIS A 216 -9.93 32.22 -0.30
CA HIS A 216 -8.86 31.91 0.65
C HIS A 216 -7.51 31.58 0.01
N ILE A 217 -7.42 31.54 -1.32
CA ILE A 217 -6.16 31.43 -2.05
C ILE A 217 -6.05 32.55 -3.08
N SER A 218 -4.84 32.86 -3.54
CA SER A 218 -4.63 33.86 -4.57
C SER A 218 -5.34 33.49 -5.88
N SER A 219 -5.69 34.51 -6.67
CA SER A 219 -6.27 34.32 -8.00
C SER A 219 -5.36 33.55 -8.95
N GLU A 220 -4.05 33.61 -8.74
CA GLU A 220 -3.06 32.86 -9.51
C GLU A 220 -3.15 31.36 -9.19
N THR A 221 -3.08 31.00 -7.90
CA THR A 221 -3.20 29.61 -7.45
C THR A 221 -4.53 29.00 -7.89
N TYR A 222 -5.65 29.74 -7.75
CA TYR A 222 -6.97 29.27 -8.20
C TYR A 222 -7.04 29.06 -9.73
N ALA A 223 -6.43 29.94 -10.52
CA ALA A 223 -6.39 29.79 -11.98
C ALA A 223 -5.53 28.59 -12.40
N SER A 224 -4.37 28.39 -11.77
CA SER A 224 -3.49 27.24 -12.01
C SER A 224 -4.17 25.92 -11.65
N LEU A 225 -4.85 25.87 -10.49
CA LEU A 225 -5.67 24.71 -10.10
C LEU A 225 -6.74 24.42 -11.15
N GLY A 226 -7.54 25.42 -11.54
CA GLY A 226 -8.60 25.23 -12.53
C GLY A 226 -8.09 24.73 -13.89
N LYS A 227 -6.89 25.16 -14.30
CA LYS A 227 -6.22 24.63 -15.50
C LYS A 227 -5.83 23.16 -15.32
N LEU A 228 -5.14 22.83 -14.22
CA LEU A 228 -4.72 21.47 -13.90
C LEU A 228 -5.90 20.50 -13.86
N LEU A 229 -6.99 20.88 -13.17
CA LEU A 229 -8.20 20.07 -13.09
C LEU A 229 -8.77 19.79 -14.48
N LYS A 230 -8.86 20.81 -15.33
CA LYS A 230 -9.35 20.67 -16.70
C LYS A 230 -8.47 19.75 -17.55
N GLU A 231 -7.16 19.82 -17.39
CA GLU A 231 -6.20 18.92 -18.06
C GLU A 231 -6.36 17.46 -17.63
N ASN A 232 -6.95 17.22 -16.47
CA ASN A 232 -7.26 15.90 -15.92
C ASN A 232 -8.76 15.54 -15.99
N ASP A 233 -9.53 16.18 -16.90
CA ASP A 233 -10.97 15.96 -17.10
C ASP A 233 -11.86 16.21 -15.86
N ILE A 234 -11.41 17.08 -14.95
CA ILE A 234 -12.14 17.52 -13.76
C ILE A 234 -12.66 18.96 -13.97
N GLU A 235 -13.89 19.24 -13.52
CA GLU A 235 -14.45 20.59 -13.60
C GLU A 235 -13.58 21.59 -12.81
N PRO A 236 -13.24 22.77 -13.36
CA PRO A 236 -12.35 23.73 -12.70
C PRO A 236 -12.79 24.19 -11.30
N ASN A 237 -14.08 24.09 -11.00
CA ASN A 237 -14.68 24.48 -9.73
C ASN A 237 -15.07 23.28 -8.84
N ALA A 238 -14.59 22.07 -9.15
CA ALA A 238 -14.94 20.84 -8.43
C ALA A 238 -14.60 20.90 -6.93
N PHE A 239 -13.63 21.75 -6.55
CA PHE A 239 -13.14 21.88 -5.18
C PHE A 239 -13.54 23.18 -4.47
N ASP A 240 -14.46 23.98 -5.02
CA ASP A 240 -14.81 25.31 -4.47
C ASP A 240 -15.31 25.27 -3.02
N THR A 241 -15.92 24.17 -2.60
CA THR A 241 -16.41 24.01 -1.22
C THR A 241 -15.35 23.54 -0.24
N PHE A 242 -14.20 23.07 -0.72
CA PHE A 242 -13.17 22.44 0.08
C PHE A 242 -12.04 23.41 0.46
N LYS A 243 -11.41 23.17 1.61
CA LYS A 243 -10.24 23.92 2.07
C LYS A 243 -8.97 23.48 1.32
N PRO A 244 -7.93 24.34 1.22
CA PRO A 244 -6.75 24.06 0.41
C PRO A 244 -6.07 22.72 0.72
N TRP A 245 -5.95 22.37 2.00
CA TRP A 245 -5.31 21.11 2.42
C TRP A 245 -6.04 19.86 1.90
N VAL A 246 -7.37 19.91 1.75
CA VAL A 246 -8.12 18.78 1.15
C VAL A 246 -7.79 18.64 -0.31
N VAL A 247 -7.68 19.77 -1.02
CA VAL A 247 -7.33 19.80 -2.44
C VAL A 247 -5.92 19.27 -2.65
N GLU A 248 -4.97 19.70 -1.83
CA GLU A 248 -3.59 19.23 -1.82
C GLU A 248 -3.52 17.69 -1.69
N ILE A 249 -4.12 17.12 -0.64
CA ILE A 249 -4.16 15.66 -0.42
C ILE A 249 -4.82 14.95 -1.61
N THR A 250 -5.89 15.51 -2.15
CA THR A 250 -6.61 14.91 -3.28
C THR A 250 -5.76 14.88 -4.56
N LEU A 251 -5.02 15.96 -4.85
CA LEU A 251 -4.10 16.03 -5.99
C LEU A 251 -2.94 15.04 -5.83
N GLY A 252 -2.37 14.93 -4.63
CA GLY A 252 -1.36 13.93 -4.31
C GLY A 252 -1.86 12.51 -4.57
N GLY A 253 -3.05 12.18 -4.05
CA GLY A 253 -3.67 10.87 -4.24
C GLY A 253 -3.98 10.53 -5.70
N LEU A 254 -4.39 11.52 -6.51
CA LEU A 254 -4.58 11.35 -7.95
C LEU A 254 -3.29 10.89 -8.64
N LYS A 255 -2.15 11.50 -8.30
CA LYS A 255 -0.85 11.12 -8.87
C LYS A 255 -0.29 9.81 -8.34
N SER A 256 -0.58 9.44 -7.11
CA SER A 256 -0.26 8.11 -6.60
C SER A 256 -0.91 7.02 -7.46
N VAL A 257 -2.19 7.19 -7.80
CA VAL A 257 -2.93 6.24 -8.65
C VAL A 257 -2.41 6.22 -10.09
N ASP A 258 -2.07 7.38 -10.67
CA ASP A 258 -1.42 7.44 -11.99
C ASP A 258 -0.09 6.66 -12.00
N GLY A 259 0.65 6.69 -10.88
CA GLY A 259 1.88 5.94 -10.66
C GLY A 259 1.69 4.45 -10.38
N GLY A 260 0.45 3.96 -10.27
CA GLY A 260 0.14 2.56 -9.97
C GLY A 260 0.13 2.20 -8.49
N TYR A 261 0.19 3.19 -7.59
CA TYR A 261 0.14 2.98 -6.14
C TYR A 261 -1.25 3.26 -5.59
N GLU A 262 -1.75 2.35 -4.77
CA GLU A 262 -3.08 2.47 -4.16
C GLU A 262 -2.99 2.41 -2.63
N ALA A 263 -3.86 3.16 -1.97
CA ALA A 263 -3.99 3.12 -0.51
C ALA A 263 -4.51 1.77 -0.01
N SER A 264 -5.27 1.04 -0.84
CA SER A 264 -5.74 -0.31 -0.50
C SER A 264 -4.62 -1.33 -0.36
N GLU A 265 -3.47 -1.05 -0.96
CA GLU A 265 -2.26 -1.88 -0.90
C GLU A 265 -1.26 -1.36 0.15
N GLY A 266 -1.55 -0.24 0.84
CA GLY A 266 -0.69 0.36 1.85
C GLY A 266 -0.27 -0.62 2.95
N VAL A 267 0.97 -0.48 3.43
CA VAL A 267 1.57 -1.40 4.42
C VAL A 267 0.84 -1.34 5.76
N ASP A 268 0.34 -0.16 6.13
CA ASP A 268 -0.51 0.04 7.29
C ASP A 268 -1.84 -0.72 7.18
N LEU A 269 -2.57 -0.55 6.07
CA LEU A 269 -3.83 -1.23 5.85
C LEU A 269 -3.65 -2.74 5.74
N TYR A 270 -2.54 -3.20 5.15
CA TYR A 270 -2.18 -4.61 5.11
C TYR A 270 -2.17 -5.24 6.51
N PHE A 271 -1.48 -4.61 7.47
CA PHE A 271 -1.45 -5.11 8.85
C PHE A 271 -2.77 -4.90 9.60
N ILE A 272 -3.51 -3.81 9.36
CA ILE A 272 -4.86 -3.62 9.92
C ILE A 272 -5.78 -4.75 9.49
N GLN A 273 -5.80 -5.09 8.20
CA GLN A 273 -6.63 -6.19 7.67
C GLN A 273 -6.24 -7.53 8.29
N LYS A 274 -4.94 -7.79 8.49
CA LYS A 274 -4.46 -8.99 9.18
C LYS A 274 -4.84 -9.01 10.66
N ALA A 275 -4.80 -7.88 11.35
CA ALA A 275 -5.25 -7.77 12.74
C ALA A 275 -6.73 -8.10 12.86
N VAL A 276 -7.57 -7.60 11.95
CA VAL A 276 -8.99 -7.96 11.87
C VAL A 276 -9.18 -9.47 11.67
N GLN A 277 -8.41 -10.10 10.76
CA GLN A 277 -8.47 -11.55 10.53
C GLN A 277 -8.05 -12.37 11.76
N ARG A 278 -7.05 -11.89 12.52
CA ARG A 278 -6.56 -12.51 13.76
C ARG A 278 -7.40 -12.16 14.99
N GLN A 279 -8.35 -11.23 14.88
CA GLN A 279 -9.02 -10.61 16.03
C GLN A 279 -8.03 -9.99 17.03
N LEU A 280 -6.91 -9.48 16.50
CA LEU A 280 -5.88 -8.81 17.28
C LEU A 280 -6.36 -7.41 17.66
N PRO A 281 -6.27 -6.99 18.94
CA PRO A 281 -6.60 -5.63 19.35
C PRO A 281 -5.77 -4.59 18.59
N VAL A 282 -6.45 -3.62 17.97
CA VAL A 282 -5.84 -2.46 17.31
C VAL A 282 -5.87 -1.27 18.26
N ILE A 283 -4.74 -0.61 18.45
CA ILE A 283 -4.60 0.58 19.30
C ILE A 283 -4.13 1.78 18.46
N GLU A 284 -4.73 2.93 18.71
CA GLU A 284 -4.44 4.17 17.96
C GLU A 284 -3.43 5.04 18.70
N LEU A 285 -2.34 5.37 18.03
CA LEU A 285 -1.30 6.28 18.53
C LEU A 285 -1.67 7.74 18.38
N GLU A 286 -2.65 8.04 17.54
CA GLU A 286 -3.21 9.37 17.35
C GLU A 286 -4.75 9.28 17.33
N SER A 287 -5.41 10.40 17.04
CA SER A 287 -6.84 10.40 16.72
C SER A 287 -7.03 11.03 15.35
N ILE A 288 -8.05 10.57 14.62
CA ILE A 288 -8.36 11.17 13.31
C ILE A 288 -8.64 12.68 13.42
N GLU A 289 -9.21 13.13 14.54
CA GLU A 289 -9.52 14.54 14.78
C GLU A 289 -8.23 15.36 14.92
N SER A 290 -7.24 14.84 15.65
CA SER A 290 -5.93 15.47 15.77
C SER A 290 -5.22 15.53 14.41
N GLN A 291 -5.23 14.42 13.66
CA GLN A 291 -4.52 14.32 12.38
C GLN A 291 -5.13 15.25 11.31
N LEU A 292 -6.45 15.29 11.18
CA LEU A 292 -7.11 16.22 10.24
C LEU A 292 -7.12 17.66 10.75
N GLY A 293 -7.27 17.82 12.07
CA GLY A 293 -7.22 19.12 12.74
C GLY A 293 -5.90 19.84 12.51
N MET A 294 -4.78 19.10 12.49
CA MET A 294 -3.46 19.62 12.12
C MET A 294 -3.49 20.34 10.76
N PHE A 295 -3.90 19.67 9.69
CA PHE A 295 -3.98 20.26 8.34
C PHE A 295 -4.91 21.47 8.30
N ASN A 296 -6.06 21.37 8.97
CA ASN A 296 -7.02 22.46 9.05
C ASN A 296 -6.49 23.69 9.81
N ASN A 297 -5.58 23.49 10.76
CA ASN A 297 -5.06 24.53 11.64
C ASN A 297 -3.77 25.17 11.13
N PHE A 298 -3.17 24.67 10.05
CA PHE A 298 -2.09 25.37 9.37
C PHE A 298 -2.49 26.80 9.01
N SER A 299 -1.51 27.71 9.06
CA SER A 299 -1.67 29.09 8.62
C SER A 299 -2.21 29.14 7.18
N LYS A 300 -2.96 30.21 6.87
CA LYS A 300 -3.51 30.38 5.51
C LYS A 300 -2.40 30.42 4.47
N GLU A 301 -1.29 31.05 4.85
CA GLU A 301 -0.09 31.17 4.05
C GLU A 301 0.51 29.80 3.76
N LEU A 302 0.66 28.92 4.78
CA LEU A 302 1.19 27.58 4.59
C LEU A 302 0.24 26.68 3.78
N GLN A 303 -1.07 26.77 4.02
CA GLN A 303 -2.07 26.03 3.24
C GLN A 303 -2.07 26.43 1.76
N GLU A 304 -1.89 27.71 1.45
CA GLU A 304 -1.74 28.15 0.06
C GLU A 304 -0.38 27.72 -0.52
N GLU A 305 0.71 27.85 0.23
CA GLU A 305 2.07 27.50 -0.20
C GLU A 305 2.17 26.02 -0.61
N THR A 306 1.68 25.12 0.24
CA THR A 306 1.69 23.66 0.02
C THR A 306 0.80 23.25 -1.15
N LEU A 307 -0.41 23.81 -1.25
CA LEU A 307 -1.28 23.60 -2.41
C LEU A 307 -0.62 24.10 -3.70
N LYS A 308 -0.04 25.30 -3.68
CA LYS A 308 0.64 25.86 -4.86
C LYS A 308 1.82 25.00 -5.27
N SER A 309 2.64 24.55 -4.32
CA SER A 309 3.77 23.65 -4.58
C SER A 309 3.32 22.33 -5.21
N THR A 310 2.21 21.77 -4.72
CA THR A 310 1.60 20.55 -5.29
C THR A 310 1.12 20.76 -6.73
N ILE A 311 0.50 21.91 -7.02
CA ILE A 311 0.07 22.27 -8.38
C ILE A 311 1.27 22.48 -9.31
N ASP A 312 2.29 23.21 -8.87
CA ASP A 312 3.47 23.53 -9.68
C ASP A 312 4.29 22.28 -10.02
N ASN A 313 4.31 21.29 -9.14
CA ASN A 313 5.08 20.04 -9.29
C ASN A 313 4.22 18.83 -9.72
N PHE A 314 2.94 19.04 -10.04
CA PHE A 314 1.97 17.97 -10.25
C PHE A 314 2.43 16.90 -11.25
N ASP A 315 3.09 17.30 -12.34
CA ASP A 315 3.53 16.40 -13.42
C ASP A 315 4.71 15.49 -13.04
N VAL A 316 5.41 15.77 -11.93
CA VAL A 316 6.55 14.97 -11.45
C VAL A 316 6.29 14.28 -10.11
N LEU A 317 5.08 14.45 -9.54
CA LEU A 317 4.72 13.82 -8.27
C LEU A 317 4.76 12.29 -8.35
N ASP A 318 4.43 11.70 -9.50
CA ASP A 318 4.53 10.26 -9.74
C ASP A 318 5.99 9.76 -9.59
N THR A 319 6.95 10.55 -10.07
CA THR A 319 8.38 10.28 -9.93
C THR A 319 8.79 10.33 -8.46
N SER A 320 8.28 11.29 -7.69
CA SER A 320 8.51 11.37 -6.24
C SER A 320 7.89 10.18 -5.49
N VAL A 321 6.69 9.73 -5.87
CA VAL A 321 6.07 8.53 -5.29
C VAL A 321 6.89 7.28 -5.59
N ASN A 322 7.37 7.12 -6.83
CA ASN A 322 8.26 6.03 -7.22
C ASN A 322 9.56 6.03 -6.39
N GLN A 323 10.16 7.20 -6.17
CA GLN A 323 11.36 7.32 -5.34
C GLN A 323 11.11 6.90 -3.89
N MET A 324 9.97 7.30 -3.31
CA MET A 324 9.58 6.86 -1.96
C MET A 324 9.34 5.35 -1.89
N ALA A 325 8.72 4.78 -2.91
CA ALA A 325 8.51 3.34 -3.01
C ALA A 325 9.83 2.57 -3.10
N GLU A 326 10.77 3.01 -3.93
CA GLU A 326 12.10 2.40 -4.02
C GLU A 326 12.91 2.56 -2.73
N MET A 327 12.87 3.74 -2.10
CA MET A 327 13.48 3.99 -0.79
C MET A 327 12.95 3.00 0.26
N TRP A 328 11.62 2.80 0.30
CA TRP A 328 10.99 1.85 1.21
C TRP A 328 11.38 0.41 0.88
N LYS A 329 11.29 0.02 -0.39
CA LYS A 329 11.62 -1.35 -0.84
C LYS A 329 13.09 -1.71 -0.63
N THR A 330 13.99 -0.75 -0.74
CA THR A 330 15.42 -0.96 -0.46
C THR A 330 15.77 -0.80 1.01
N GLY A 331 14.86 -0.28 1.84
CA GLY A 331 15.11 0.05 3.25
C GLY A 331 16.27 1.02 3.42
N ASN A 332 16.37 2.02 2.54
CA ASN A 332 17.47 2.98 2.50
C ASN A 332 17.29 4.05 3.59
N GLU A 333 18.02 3.91 4.69
CA GLU A 333 17.94 4.81 5.84
C GLU A 333 18.51 6.21 5.56
N GLU A 334 19.49 6.33 4.65
CA GLU A 334 20.05 7.63 4.25
C GLU A 334 18.99 8.44 3.49
N GLN A 335 18.33 7.83 2.50
CA GLN A 335 17.24 8.47 1.76
C GLN A 335 16.03 8.77 2.66
N LEU A 336 15.71 7.89 3.61
CA LEU A 336 14.64 8.15 4.58
C LEU A 336 14.98 9.33 5.49
N LEU A 337 16.23 9.43 5.94
CA LEU A 337 16.70 10.56 6.73
C LEU A 337 16.71 11.86 5.93
N GLU A 338 17.13 11.82 4.65
CA GLU A 338 17.04 12.97 3.74
C GLU A 338 15.59 13.42 3.55
N LEU A 339 14.68 12.49 3.28
CA LEU A 339 13.25 12.76 3.19
C LEU A 339 12.75 13.42 4.48
N THR A 340 13.06 12.84 5.63
CA THR A 340 12.63 13.35 6.94
C THR A 340 13.19 14.76 7.20
N ASN A 341 14.45 15.00 6.88
CA ASN A 341 15.07 16.32 7.02
C ASN A 341 14.47 17.36 6.07
N SER A 342 13.94 16.97 4.91
CA SER A 342 13.32 17.89 3.96
C SER A 342 12.09 18.61 4.55
N PHE A 343 11.38 17.98 5.50
CA PHE A 343 10.26 18.61 6.22
C PHE A 343 10.70 19.84 7.02
N SER A 344 11.97 19.89 7.44
CA SER A 344 12.54 21.01 8.20
C SER A 344 12.64 22.31 7.39
N GLY A 345 12.33 22.29 6.09
CA GLY A 345 12.25 23.49 5.25
C GLY A 345 11.19 24.50 5.69
N ASN A 346 10.15 24.06 6.41
CA ASN A 346 9.15 24.92 7.01
C ASN A 346 8.90 24.52 8.47
N GLU A 347 9.13 25.43 9.42
CA GLU A 347 9.06 25.14 10.87
C GLU A 347 7.65 24.75 11.32
N GLU A 348 6.62 25.44 10.83
CA GLU A 348 5.23 25.14 11.15
C GLU A 348 4.83 23.75 10.64
N TYR A 349 5.19 23.44 9.39
CA TYR A 349 4.93 22.15 8.76
C TYR A 349 5.68 21.01 9.49
N ASN A 350 6.99 21.15 9.71
CA ASN A 350 7.79 20.14 10.42
C ASN A 350 7.24 19.88 11.82
N LYS A 351 6.98 20.95 12.56
CA LYS A 351 6.52 20.86 13.95
C LYS A 351 5.22 20.06 14.03
N ALA A 352 4.26 20.36 13.16
CA ALA A 352 2.97 19.69 13.19
C ALA A 352 3.03 18.26 12.58
N MET A 353 3.67 18.10 11.43
CA MET A 353 3.70 16.83 10.68
C MET A 353 4.56 15.75 11.33
N LEU A 354 5.64 16.14 12.01
CA LEU A 354 6.62 15.21 12.57
C LEU A 354 6.86 15.44 14.05
N VAL A 355 7.33 16.62 14.47
CA VAL A 355 7.87 16.81 15.83
C VAL A 355 6.85 16.49 16.91
N ASP A 356 5.69 17.15 16.90
CA ASP A 356 4.68 16.99 17.94
C ASP A 356 4.11 15.57 17.94
N ARG A 357 3.83 15.02 16.76
CA ARG A 357 3.31 13.67 16.57
C ARG A 357 4.31 12.62 17.07
N ASN A 358 5.60 12.77 16.74
CA ASN A 358 6.64 11.84 17.16
C ASN A 358 6.82 11.83 18.68
N ILE A 359 6.74 12.99 19.33
CA ILE A 359 6.81 13.09 20.79
C ILE A 359 5.64 12.32 21.43
N ASP A 360 4.41 12.58 20.97
CA ASP A 360 3.22 11.91 21.50
C ASP A 360 3.24 10.39 21.26
N MET A 361 3.66 9.97 20.06
CA MET A 361 3.80 8.54 19.72
C MET A 361 4.89 7.87 20.55
N ALA A 362 6.06 8.50 20.70
CA ALA A 362 7.16 7.98 21.50
C ALA A 362 6.78 7.88 22.99
N ASP A 363 5.98 8.80 23.51
CA ASP A 363 5.46 8.74 24.88
C ASP A 363 4.47 7.57 25.08
N LYS A 364 3.60 7.30 24.11
CA LYS A 364 2.72 6.11 24.13
C LYS A 364 3.54 4.81 24.08
N ILE A 365 4.53 4.74 23.19
CA ILE A 365 5.42 3.58 23.05
C ILE A 365 6.23 3.35 24.34
N ASP A 366 6.77 4.40 24.95
CA ASP A 366 7.43 4.35 26.27
C ASP A 366 6.51 3.78 27.35
N GLY A 367 5.22 4.15 27.31
CA GLY A 367 4.19 3.58 28.17
C GLY A 367 4.01 2.08 28.01
N TYR A 368 4.00 1.58 26.77
CA TYR A 368 3.91 0.14 26.47
C TYR A 368 5.14 -0.62 26.98
N LEU A 369 6.34 -0.11 26.71
CA LEU A 369 7.60 -0.69 27.18
C LEU A 369 7.68 -0.78 28.72
N LYS A 370 7.11 0.20 29.44
CA LYS A 370 7.17 0.26 30.92
C LYS A 370 6.07 -0.51 31.65
N ASN A 371 5.08 -1.05 30.96
CA ASN A 371 3.89 -1.59 31.64
C ASN A 371 4.16 -2.89 32.45
N GLY A 372 5.29 -3.57 32.22
CA GLY A 372 5.73 -4.76 32.95
C GLY A 372 4.85 -6.01 32.78
N LYS A 373 4.07 -6.09 31.70
CA LYS A 373 3.12 -7.19 31.47
C LYS A 373 3.67 -8.33 30.62
N GLY A 374 4.82 -8.15 29.97
CA GLY A 374 5.38 -9.11 29.04
C GLY A 374 4.56 -9.21 27.76
N GLU A 375 4.09 -8.07 27.25
CA GLU A 375 3.26 -7.96 26.05
C GLU A 375 4.11 -7.57 24.83
N GLU A 376 3.68 -8.04 23.66
CA GLU A 376 4.32 -7.74 22.38
C GLU A 376 3.47 -6.79 21.53
N TYR A 377 4.08 -5.67 21.12
CA TYR A 377 3.41 -4.63 20.35
C TYR A 377 4.03 -4.53 18.95
N PHE A 378 3.21 -4.67 17.92
CA PHE A 378 3.61 -4.42 16.55
C PHE A 378 3.09 -3.05 16.12
N ILE A 379 3.96 -2.05 16.08
CA ILE A 379 3.62 -0.64 15.83
C ILE A 379 3.93 -0.29 14.39
N VAL A 380 2.91 0.06 13.61
CA VAL A 380 3.00 0.41 12.19
C VAL A 380 2.65 1.89 12.01
N VAL A 381 3.66 2.73 11.80
CA VAL A 381 3.48 4.17 11.52
C VAL A 381 4.32 4.59 10.32
N GLY A 382 4.00 5.70 9.67
CA GLY A 382 4.69 6.18 8.48
C GLY A 382 6.20 6.23 8.66
N ALA A 383 6.96 5.71 7.69
CA ALA A 383 8.41 5.53 7.83
C ALA A 383 9.16 6.82 8.23
N ALA A 384 8.69 7.99 7.78
CA ALA A 384 9.27 9.30 8.09
C ALA A 384 9.22 9.67 9.59
N HIS A 385 8.41 8.97 10.40
CA HIS A 385 8.34 9.19 11.83
C HIS A 385 9.52 8.62 12.62
N TYR A 386 10.31 7.71 12.03
CA TYR A 386 11.30 6.95 12.80
C TYR A 386 12.69 7.59 12.89
N LEU A 387 13.19 8.17 11.80
CA LEU A 387 14.55 8.72 11.73
C LEU A 387 14.55 10.26 11.88
N GLY A 388 15.73 10.83 12.15
CA GLY A 388 15.92 12.28 12.33
C GLY A 388 16.00 12.71 13.79
N GLU A 389 16.29 14.00 14.01
CA GLU A 389 16.53 14.58 15.35
C GLU A 389 15.33 14.42 16.29
N HIS A 390 14.12 14.44 15.73
CA HIS A 390 12.86 14.23 16.44
C HIS A 390 12.19 12.91 16.05
N GLY A 391 12.92 11.97 15.45
CA GLY A 391 12.39 10.65 15.09
C GLY A 391 12.13 9.78 16.32
N ILE A 392 11.13 8.89 16.24
CA ILE A 392 10.74 7.99 17.34
C ILE A 392 11.94 7.17 17.84
N VAL A 393 12.82 6.69 16.95
CA VAL A 393 14.03 5.94 17.33
C VAL A 393 14.89 6.78 18.28
N LYS A 394 15.22 8.00 17.87
CA LYS A 394 16.04 8.93 18.67
C LYS A 394 15.37 9.29 19.99
N LEU A 395 14.06 9.54 19.98
CA LEU A 395 13.30 9.88 21.18
C LEU A 395 13.28 8.73 22.20
N LEU A 396 13.24 7.47 21.74
CA LEU A 396 13.33 6.31 22.61
C LEU A 396 14.77 6.09 23.13
N GLU A 397 15.79 6.30 22.28
CA GLU A 397 17.20 6.26 22.71
C GLU A 397 17.48 7.31 23.80
N ASP A 398 16.93 8.51 23.67
CA ASP A 398 17.06 9.58 24.67
C ASP A 398 16.34 9.26 25.99
N LYS A 399 15.33 8.39 25.96
CA LYS A 399 14.68 7.81 27.15
C LYS A 399 15.47 6.64 27.74
N GLY A 400 16.58 6.25 27.13
CA GLY A 400 17.50 5.21 27.62
C GLY A 400 17.19 3.80 27.12
N TYR A 401 16.44 3.67 26.02
CA TYR A 401 16.23 2.38 25.35
C TYR A 401 17.34 2.07 24.36
N THR A 402 17.57 0.78 24.11
CA THR A 402 18.35 0.31 22.96
C THR A 402 17.36 -0.05 21.87
N VAL A 403 17.51 0.58 20.71
CA VAL A 403 16.65 0.35 19.54
C VAL A 403 17.48 -0.38 18.49
N GLU A 404 17.10 -1.61 18.15
CA GLU A 404 17.86 -2.46 17.22
C GLU A 404 17.18 -2.48 15.85
N ARG A 405 17.92 -2.14 14.79
CA ARG A 405 17.45 -2.34 13.42
C ARG A 405 17.42 -3.84 13.09
N LYS A 406 16.28 -4.34 12.63
CA LYS A 406 16.10 -5.75 12.21
C LYS A 406 16.03 -5.87 10.70
#